data_AF-A0A256GR29-F1
#
_entry.id   AF-A0A256GR29-F1
#
_cell.length_a   1.000
_cell.length_b   1.000
_cell.length_c   1.000
_cell.angle_alpha   90.00
_cell.angle_beta   90.00
_cell.angle_gamma   90.00
#
_symmetry.space_group_name_H-M   'P 1'
#
loop_
_entity.id
_entity.type
_entity.pdbx_description
1 polymer ?
#
loop_
_entity_poly.entity_id
_entity_poly.type
_entity_poly.pdbx_seq_one_letter_code
_entity_poly.pdbx_strand_id
1 'polypeptide(L)'
;MSNHQVTLPDSKGSLHSYTLTGTPTSRPANPPQFNRIAYAAAHVVSDPLKDARPWNDPAIDWDTTMAFRHHLWSLGFKIAEAMDTSQRGMGLNWAGAQELIRRSLADSKTVAGADLASGAGTDHLDPADAKNLDDVIKAYETQAGFIEKHGGRFILMASRALARIARSPDDYAKVYGRILGQARDKVVLHWLGDMFDPQLLFF
;
A
#
# COMPACT_ATOMS: atom_id res chain seq x y z
N MET A 1 4.36 30.44 24.02
CA MET A 1 3.32 30.17 22.99
C MET A 1 3.94 30.50 21.64
N SER A 2 3.77 29.64 20.63
CA SER A 2 4.33 29.93 19.30
C SER A 2 3.61 31.16 18.72
N ASN A 3 4.36 32.17 18.25
CA ASN A 3 3.82 33.33 17.53
C ASN A 3 3.71 33.07 16.02
N HIS A 4 3.72 31.80 15.61
CA HIS A 4 3.69 31.45 14.19
C HIS A 4 2.26 31.62 13.67
N GLN A 5 2.12 32.48 12.67
CA GLN A 5 0.86 32.76 11.99
C GLN A 5 0.94 32.33 10.53
N VAL A 6 -0.18 31.85 10.01
CA VAL A 6 -0.36 31.51 8.60
C VAL A 6 -1.68 32.09 8.11
N THR A 7 -1.67 32.71 6.93
CA THR A 7 -2.89 33.18 6.29
C THR A 7 -3.56 32.00 5.57
N LEU A 8 -4.81 31.69 5.93
CA LEU A 8 -5.57 30.58 5.37
C LEU A 8 -6.89 31.07 4.73
N PRO A 9 -7.35 30.44 3.64
CA PRO A 9 -8.69 30.67 3.12
C PRO A 9 -9.75 30.03 4.04
N ASP A 10 -10.91 30.67 4.16
CA ASP A 10 -12.10 30.09 4.77
C ASP A 10 -13.07 29.50 3.73
N SER A 11 -14.18 28.90 4.19
CA SER A 11 -15.20 28.31 3.32
C SER A 11 -15.96 29.32 2.44
N LYS A 12 -15.76 30.62 2.66
CA LYS A 12 -16.32 31.72 1.86
C LYS A 12 -15.26 32.34 0.94
N GLY A 13 -14.06 31.78 0.86
CA GLY A 13 -12.95 32.28 0.06
C GLY A 13 -12.27 33.53 0.64
N SER A 14 -12.58 33.91 1.88
CA SER A 14 -11.93 35.03 2.57
C SER A 14 -10.64 34.57 3.24
N LEU A 15 -9.65 35.47 3.32
CA LEU A 15 -8.38 35.18 4.00
C LEU A 15 -8.45 35.60 5.46
N HIS A 16 -7.98 34.74 6.36
CA HIS A 16 -7.82 35.07 7.77
C HIS A 16 -6.47 34.60 8.30
N SER A 17 -5.93 35.32 9.28
CA SER A 17 -4.71 34.90 9.97
C SER A 17 -5.05 33.84 11.02
N TYR A 18 -4.43 32.67 10.91
CA TYR A 18 -4.51 31.59 11.88
C TYR A 18 -3.21 31.51 12.68
N THR A 19 -3.32 31.55 14.02
CA THR A 19 -2.17 31.34 14.91
C THR A 19 -2.08 29.86 15.28
N LEU A 20 -0.92 29.24 15.06
CA LEU A 20 -0.71 27.83 15.40
C LEU A 20 -0.82 27.61 16.91
N THR A 21 -1.77 26.78 17.34
CA THR A 21 -2.05 26.51 18.77
C THR A 21 -1.58 25.14 19.26
N GLY A 22 -1.20 24.24 18.34
CA GLY A 22 -0.78 22.88 18.69
C GLY A 22 0.55 22.83 19.44
N THR A 23 0.66 21.88 20.38
CA THR A 23 1.95 21.50 20.98
C THR A 23 2.45 20.23 20.26
N PRO A 24 3.58 20.29 19.51
CA PRO A 24 4.09 19.12 18.81
C PRO A 24 4.39 17.97 19.76
N THR A 25 4.09 16.74 19.33
CA THR A 25 4.48 15.54 20.08
C THR A 25 6.00 15.35 19.98
N SER A 26 6.66 15.08 21.11
CA SER A 26 8.09 14.83 21.15
C SER A 26 8.43 13.52 20.42
N ARG A 27 9.51 13.52 19.63
CA ARG A 27 10.03 12.31 19.00
C ARG A 27 10.58 11.35 20.07
N PRO A 28 10.19 10.06 20.07
CA PRO A 28 10.79 9.06 20.95
C PRO A 28 12.30 8.92 20.69
N ALA A 29 13.10 8.71 21.75
CA ALA A 29 14.54 8.50 21.63
C ALA A 29 14.90 7.13 21.01
N ASN A 30 14.01 6.14 21.17
CA ASN A 30 14.15 4.79 20.63
C ASN A 30 12.79 4.34 20.06
N PRO A 31 12.78 3.35 19.14
CA PRO A 31 11.54 2.74 18.66
C PRO A 31 10.68 2.26 19.85
N PRO A 32 9.42 2.71 19.97
CA PRO A 32 8.54 2.30 21.06
C PRO A 32 8.17 0.82 20.95
N GLN A 33 7.90 0.18 22.09
CA GLN A 33 7.18 -1.10 22.10
C GLN A 33 5.69 -0.87 22.26
N PHE A 34 4.91 -1.44 21.33
CA PHE A 34 3.45 -1.35 21.36
C PHE A 34 2.84 -2.60 22.01
N ASN A 35 1.71 -2.41 22.68
CA ASN A 35 0.82 -3.51 23.09
C ASN A 35 -0.17 -3.90 21.97
N ARG A 36 0.14 -3.55 20.72
CA ARG A 36 -0.63 -3.77 19.49
C ARG A 36 0.32 -4.05 18.34
N ILE A 37 -0.18 -4.70 17.30
CA ILE A 37 0.52 -4.79 16.01
C ILE A 37 0.03 -3.63 15.15
N ALA A 38 0.85 -2.59 14.99
CA ALA A 38 0.50 -1.40 14.23
C ALA A 38 1.24 -1.38 12.89
N TYR A 39 0.49 -1.42 11.79
CA TYR A 39 1.02 -1.18 10.45
C TYR A 39 0.70 0.25 10.02
N ALA A 40 1.67 0.92 9.41
CA ALA A 40 1.45 2.11 8.62
C ALA A 40 1.43 1.71 7.14
N ALA A 41 0.33 2.01 6.44
CA ALA A 41 0.31 1.97 4.98
C ALA A 41 1.09 3.19 4.47
N ALA A 42 2.23 2.95 3.82
CA ALA A 42 3.16 4.01 3.46
C ALA A 42 2.83 4.60 2.07
N HIS A 43 2.92 5.92 1.95
CA HIS A 43 2.80 6.60 0.66
C HIS A 43 4.07 6.44 -0.18
N VAL A 44 4.03 6.85 -1.45
CA VAL A 44 5.22 7.02 -2.30
C VAL A 44 5.47 8.50 -2.54
N VAL A 45 6.72 8.88 -2.76
CA VAL A 45 7.10 10.27 -3.07
C VAL A 45 7.36 10.37 -4.57
N SER A 46 6.63 11.25 -5.27
CA SER A 46 6.89 11.56 -6.67
C SER A 46 8.19 12.36 -6.79
N ASP A 47 8.98 12.11 -7.83
CA ASP A 47 10.15 12.91 -8.22
C ASP A 47 9.69 14.07 -9.13
N PRO A 48 9.50 15.29 -8.61
CA PRO A 48 8.91 16.39 -9.37
C PRO A 48 9.81 16.89 -10.52
N LEU A 49 11.09 16.49 -10.55
CA LEU A 49 12.02 16.87 -11.60
C LEU A 49 12.04 15.86 -12.75
N LYS A 50 11.56 14.64 -12.53
CA LYS A 50 11.50 13.57 -13.54
C LYS A 50 10.08 13.22 -13.98
N ASP A 51 9.06 13.67 -13.25
CA ASP A 51 7.67 13.35 -13.52
C ASP A 51 7.12 14.09 -14.74
N ALA A 52 7.40 13.55 -15.94
CA ALA A 52 6.98 14.13 -17.21
C ALA A 52 5.57 13.67 -17.65
N ARG A 53 5.05 12.58 -17.08
CA ARG A 53 3.75 11.99 -17.43
C ARG A 53 3.01 11.51 -16.17
N PRO A 54 2.63 12.42 -15.26
CA PRO A 54 2.15 12.10 -13.91
C PRO A 54 0.93 11.16 -13.87
N TRP A 55 0.13 11.11 -14.94
CA TRP A 55 -1.04 10.24 -15.01
C TRP A 55 -0.79 8.84 -15.59
N ASN A 56 0.33 8.63 -16.29
CA ASN A 56 0.57 7.39 -17.03
C ASN A 56 1.84 6.66 -16.58
N ASP A 57 2.84 7.41 -16.13
CA ASP A 57 4.18 6.89 -15.86
C ASP A 57 4.82 7.69 -14.72
N PRO A 58 4.38 7.45 -13.47
CA PRO A 58 4.83 8.24 -12.33
C PRO A 58 6.32 8.01 -12.07
N ALA A 59 7.07 9.11 -11.98
CA ALA A 59 8.46 9.06 -11.54
C ALA A 59 8.51 9.04 -10.01
N ILE A 60 9.12 8.00 -9.43
CA ILE A 60 9.24 7.87 -7.97
C ILE A 60 10.62 8.35 -7.52
N ASP A 61 10.65 9.23 -6.52
CA ASP A 61 11.84 9.54 -5.75
C ASP A 61 12.07 8.40 -4.75
N TRP A 62 12.93 7.46 -5.15
CA TRP A 62 13.22 6.26 -4.36
C TRP A 62 13.92 6.57 -3.04
N ASP A 63 14.81 7.56 -3.01
CA ASP A 63 15.61 7.85 -1.82
C ASP A 63 14.70 8.44 -0.75
N THR A 64 13.84 9.40 -1.11
CA THR A 64 12.87 9.98 -0.16
C THR A 64 11.78 8.95 0.22
N THR A 65 11.32 8.15 -0.74
CA THR A 65 10.36 7.06 -0.49
C THR A 65 10.91 6.06 0.54
N MET A 66 12.17 5.63 0.41
CA MET A 66 12.80 4.71 1.35
C MET A 66 13.13 5.38 2.68
N ALA A 67 13.58 6.63 2.69
CA ALA A 67 13.80 7.40 3.92
C ALA A 67 12.53 7.46 4.79
N PHE A 68 11.34 7.54 4.18
CA PHE A 68 10.08 7.47 4.92
C PHE A 68 9.80 6.09 5.54
N ARG A 69 10.20 4.97 4.90
CA ARG A 69 10.11 3.63 5.50
C ARG A 69 11.02 3.53 6.74
N HIS A 70 12.26 4.00 6.62
CA HIS A 70 13.20 4.09 7.76
C HIS A 70 12.65 4.96 8.89
N HIS A 71 11.99 6.07 8.54
CA HIS A 71 11.31 6.91 9.54
C HIS A 71 10.22 6.13 10.29
N LEU A 72 9.34 5.40 9.59
CA LEU A 72 8.29 4.59 10.22
C LEU A 72 8.86 3.48 11.12
N TRP A 73 9.89 2.76 10.67
CA TRP A 73 10.57 1.76 11.51
C TRP A 73 11.24 2.40 12.73
N SER A 74 11.81 3.61 12.61
CA SER A 74 12.38 4.35 13.75
C SER A 74 11.32 4.72 14.81
N LEU A 75 10.04 4.73 14.41
CA LEU A 75 8.89 4.97 15.28
C LEU A 75 8.21 3.67 15.73
N GLY A 76 8.79 2.50 15.45
CA GLY A 76 8.28 1.19 15.87
C GLY A 76 7.11 0.64 15.05
N PHE A 77 6.71 1.32 13.97
CA PHE A 77 5.65 0.82 13.10
C PHE A 77 6.15 -0.32 12.22
N LYS A 78 5.26 -1.27 11.95
CA LYS A 78 5.39 -2.18 10.81
C LYS A 78 4.90 -1.48 9.56
N ILE A 79 5.29 -1.96 8.38
CA ILE A 79 4.90 -1.31 7.11
C ILE A 79 3.97 -2.22 6.32
N ALA A 80 2.85 -1.65 5.87
CA ALA A 80 1.98 -2.25 4.86
C ALA A 80 2.38 -1.63 3.51
N GLU A 81 3.16 -2.38 2.73
CA GLU A 81 3.89 -1.87 1.57
C GLU A 81 3.11 -2.07 0.27
N ALA A 82 3.23 -1.11 -0.65
CA ALA A 82 2.55 -1.12 -1.95
C ALA A 82 1.03 -1.36 -1.86
N MET A 83 0.39 -0.70 -0.89
CA MET A 83 -1.05 -0.71 -0.62
C MET A 83 -1.74 0.51 -1.26
N ASP A 84 -3.04 0.70 -1.02
CA ASP A 84 -3.85 1.79 -1.57
C ASP A 84 -3.27 3.19 -1.28
N THR A 85 -2.67 3.39 -0.10
CA THR A 85 -1.96 4.64 0.25
C THR A 85 -0.74 4.91 -0.62
N SER A 86 -0.12 3.87 -1.17
CA SER A 86 0.94 3.98 -2.19
C SER A 86 0.37 4.22 -3.60
N GLN A 87 -0.94 4.51 -3.72
CA GLN A 87 -1.69 4.69 -4.97
C GLN A 87 -1.72 3.44 -5.86
N ARG A 88 -1.67 2.26 -5.24
CA ARG A 88 -1.70 0.97 -5.95
C ARG A 88 -3.00 0.82 -6.76
N GLY A 89 -2.89 0.50 -8.04
CA GLY A 89 -4.05 0.36 -8.94
C GLY A 89 -4.72 1.67 -9.36
N MET A 90 -4.20 2.83 -8.93
CA MET A 90 -4.65 4.19 -9.29
C MET A 90 -3.47 5.15 -9.55
N GLY A 91 -2.37 4.63 -10.06
CA GLY A 91 -1.15 5.39 -10.38
C GLY A 91 0.09 4.51 -10.32
N LEU A 92 0.32 3.86 -9.16
CA LEU A 92 1.39 2.89 -9.01
C LEU A 92 0.99 1.55 -9.66
N ASN A 93 1.55 1.28 -10.83
CA ASN A 93 1.34 0.03 -11.55
C ASN A 93 2.15 -1.14 -10.92
N TRP A 94 1.91 -2.36 -11.40
CA TRP A 94 2.58 -3.54 -10.87
C TRP A 94 4.11 -3.48 -10.98
N ALA A 95 4.67 -2.99 -12.10
CA ALA A 95 6.12 -2.90 -12.25
C ALA A 95 6.76 -1.96 -11.22
N GLY A 96 6.14 -0.80 -10.95
CA GLY A 96 6.57 0.12 -9.90
C GLY A 96 6.42 -0.48 -8.50
N ALA A 97 5.32 -1.20 -8.25
CA ALA A 97 5.11 -1.91 -6.99
C ALA A 97 6.12 -3.03 -6.76
N GLN A 98 6.53 -3.78 -7.80
CA GLN A 98 7.59 -4.78 -7.70
C GLN A 98 8.89 -4.16 -7.21
N GLU A 99 9.29 -3.01 -7.78
CA GLU A 99 10.51 -2.32 -7.39
C GLU A 99 10.43 -1.77 -5.96
N LEU A 100 9.28 -1.17 -5.60
CA LEU A 100 9.03 -0.70 -4.24
C LEU A 100 9.12 -1.82 -3.20
N ILE A 101 8.46 -2.95 -3.47
CA ILE A 101 8.48 -4.15 -2.61
C ILE A 101 9.91 -4.69 -2.50
N ARG A 102 10.62 -4.82 -3.62
CA ARG A 102 11.99 -5.34 -3.66
C ARG A 102 12.93 -4.47 -2.82
N ARG A 103 12.87 -3.15 -2.97
CA ARG A 103 13.66 -2.19 -2.18
C ARG A 103 13.31 -2.26 -0.70
N SER A 104 12.02 -2.24 -0.37
CA SER A 104 11.56 -2.25 1.03
C SER A 104 11.94 -3.53 1.78
N LEU A 105 11.84 -4.69 1.11
CA LEU A 105 12.30 -5.98 1.66
C LEU A 105 13.82 -6.09 1.76
N ALA A 106 14.57 -5.39 0.91
CA ALA A 106 16.03 -5.34 1.00
C ALA A 106 16.45 -4.46 2.19
N ASP A 107 15.89 -3.26 2.31
CA ASP A 107 16.19 -2.31 3.37
C ASP A 107 15.79 -2.83 4.76
N SER A 108 14.63 -3.50 4.88
CA SER A 108 14.18 -4.03 6.16
C SER A 108 15.17 -5.02 6.78
N LYS A 109 15.94 -5.75 5.95
CA LYS A 109 16.98 -6.67 6.42
C LYS A 109 18.17 -5.95 7.07
N THR A 110 18.33 -4.66 6.80
CA THR A 110 19.39 -3.82 7.36
C THR A 110 18.99 -3.09 8.65
N VAL A 111 17.69 -3.09 8.98
CA VAL A 111 17.13 -2.35 10.12
C VAL A 111 16.69 -3.34 11.20
N ALA A 112 17.31 -3.26 12.38
CA ALA A 112 16.98 -4.13 13.50
C ALA A 112 15.50 -3.99 13.91
N GLY A 113 14.78 -5.11 13.91
CA GLY A 113 13.36 -5.15 14.28
C GLY A 113 12.39 -4.61 13.22
N ALA A 114 12.87 -4.22 12.03
CA ALA A 114 11.99 -3.84 10.93
C ALA A 114 11.12 -5.02 10.49
N ASP A 115 9.87 -4.71 10.19
CA ASP A 115 8.88 -5.69 9.77
C ASP A 115 7.93 -5.05 8.75
N LEU A 116 7.53 -5.82 7.74
CA LEU A 116 6.56 -5.39 6.74
C LEU A 116 5.73 -6.56 6.19
N ALA A 117 4.65 -6.22 5.50
CA ALA A 117 3.88 -7.10 4.64
C ALA A 117 3.51 -6.33 3.37
N SER A 118 3.56 -6.97 2.21
CA SER A 118 3.39 -6.31 0.91
C SER A 118 2.07 -6.67 0.24
N GLY A 119 1.43 -5.70 -0.41
CA GLY A 119 0.19 -5.93 -1.17
C GLY A 119 0.37 -6.86 -2.36
N ALA A 120 -0.33 -8.00 -2.34
CA ALA A 120 -0.48 -8.94 -3.44
C ALA A 120 -1.92 -8.88 -3.97
N GLY A 121 -2.09 -8.40 -5.20
CA GLY A 121 -3.39 -8.26 -5.85
C GLY A 121 -3.41 -8.92 -7.23
N THR A 122 -4.26 -8.38 -8.10
CA THR A 122 -4.35 -8.78 -9.51
C THR A 122 -4.33 -7.55 -10.43
N ASP A 123 -3.73 -6.44 -10.00
CA ASP A 123 -3.78 -5.15 -10.68
C ASP A 123 -3.04 -5.09 -12.03
N HIS A 124 -2.23 -6.11 -12.36
CA HIS A 124 -1.66 -6.26 -13.71
C HIS A 124 -2.58 -7.01 -14.68
N LEU A 125 -3.64 -7.66 -14.19
CA LEU A 125 -4.64 -8.32 -15.01
C LEU A 125 -5.78 -7.33 -15.26
N ASP A 126 -5.96 -6.92 -16.53
CA ASP A 126 -7.14 -6.16 -16.90
C ASP A 126 -8.40 -6.99 -16.59
N PRO A 127 -9.37 -6.46 -15.82
CA PRO A 127 -10.61 -7.18 -15.54
C PRO A 127 -11.35 -7.67 -16.79
N ALA A 128 -11.23 -6.96 -17.92
CA ALA A 128 -11.84 -7.36 -19.19
C ALA A 128 -11.23 -8.65 -19.77
N ASP A 129 -9.95 -8.90 -19.50
CA ASP A 129 -9.21 -10.05 -20.00
C ASP A 129 -9.37 -11.31 -19.13
N ALA A 130 -9.91 -11.18 -17.92
CA ALA A 130 -10.20 -12.30 -17.05
C ALA A 130 -11.40 -13.11 -17.59
N LYS A 131 -11.15 -14.35 -18.04
CA LYS A 131 -12.17 -15.23 -18.66
C LYS A 131 -12.71 -16.25 -17.68
N ASN A 132 -11.93 -16.63 -16.68
CA ASN A 132 -12.27 -17.64 -15.69
C ASN A 132 -11.50 -17.41 -14.38
N LEU A 133 -11.85 -18.16 -13.33
CA LEU A 133 -11.22 -18.04 -12.02
C LEU A 133 -9.72 -18.40 -12.02
N ASP A 134 -9.27 -19.27 -12.93
CA ASP A 134 -7.86 -19.65 -12.99
C ASP A 134 -6.98 -18.51 -13.49
N ASP A 135 -7.50 -17.59 -14.32
CA ASP A 135 -6.79 -16.37 -14.72
C ASP A 135 -6.51 -15.48 -13.50
N VAL A 136 -7.50 -15.33 -12.62
CA VAL A 136 -7.38 -14.57 -11.36
C VAL A 136 -6.42 -15.26 -10.40
N ILE A 137 -6.51 -16.58 -10.24
CA ILE A 137 -5.60 -17.36 -9.40
C ILE A 137 -4.15 -17.18 -9.87
N LYS A 138 -3.89 -17.30 -11.18
CA LYS A 138 -2.54 -17.08 -11.76
C LYS A 138 -2.03 -15.67 -11.52
N ALA A 139 -2.90 -14.66 -11.60
CA ALA A 139 -2.52 -13.28 -11.30
C ALA A 139 -2.09 -13.11 -9.83
N TYR A 140 -2.85 -13.69 -8.89
CA TYR A 140 -2.45 -13.72 -7.48
C TYR A 140 -1.14 -14.48 -7.26
N GLU A 141 -1.01 -15.69 -7.81
CA GLU A 141 0.20 -16.52 -7.71
C GLU A 141 1.43 -15.77 -8.23
N THR A 142 1.28 -14.98 -9.29
CA THR A 142 2.35 -14.13 -9.84
C THR A 142 2.85 -13.10 -8.83
N GLN A 143 1.94 -12.36 -8.19
CA GLN A 143 2.35 -11.31 -7.25
C GLN A 143 2.80 -11.87 -5.90
N ALA A 144 2.05 -12.82 -5.34
CA ALA A 144 2.40 -13.47 -4.09
C ALA A 144 3.75 -14.19 -4.23
N GLY A 145 3.97 -14.91 -5.32
CA GLY A 145 5.24 -15.57 -5.62
C GLY A 145 6.41 -14.59 -5.76
N PHE A 146 6.19 -13.41 -6.35
CA PHE A 146 7.22 -12.36 -6.41
C PHE A 146 7.62 -11.87 -5.00
N ILE A 147 6.64 -11.61 -4.13
CA ILE A 147 6.87 -11.15 -2.75
C ILE A 147 7.62 -12.23 -1.95
N GLU A 148 7.13 -13.48 -2.01
CA GLU A 148 7.73 -14.61 -1.29
C GLU A 148 9.15 -14.92 -1.79
N LYS A 149 9.41 -14.80 -3.10
CA LYS A 149 10.76 -14.96 -3.68
C LYS A 149 11.78 -14.00 -3.05
N HIS A 150 11.35 -12.82 -2.62
CA HIS A 150 12.20 -11.84 -1.95
C HIS A 150 12.25 -12.00 -0.42
N GLY A 151 11.58 -13.03 0.11
CA GLY A 151 11.47 -13.34 1.54
C GLY A 151 10.42 -12.48 2.26
N GLY A 152 9.49 -11.89 1.53
CA GLY A 152 8.38 -11.14 2.10
C GLY A 152 7.15 -12.02 2.37
N ARG A 153 6.31 -11.55 3.28
CA ARG A 153 4.92 -12.01 3.44
C ARG A 153 3.97 -11.00 2.80
N PHE A 154 2.76 -11.45 2.47
CA PHE A 154 1.83 -10.62 1.72
C PHE A 154 0.52 -10.29 2.44
N ILE A 155 -0.02 -9.14 2.08
CA ILE A 155 -1.39 -8.72 2.34
C ILE A 155 -2.16 -9.07 1.07
N LEU A 156 -3.13 -9.96 1.15
CA LEU A 156 -3.93 -10.37 0.00
C LEU A 156 -4.99 -9.31 -0.27
N MET A 157 -4.74 -8.50 -1.30
CA MET A 157 -5.60 -7.40 -1.74
C MET A 157 -6.82 -7.93 -2.50
N ALA A 158 -7.92 -7.17 -2.45
CA ALA A 158 -9.09 -7.44 -3.29
C ALA A 158 -8.74 -7.39 -4.79
N SER A 159 -9.51 -8.13 -5.59
CA SER A 159 -9.30 -8.24 -7.04
C SER A 159 -10.51 -7.70 -7.81
N ARG A 160 -10.27 -6.68 -8.64
CA ARG A 160 -11.26 -6.14 -9.60
C ARG A 160 -11.71 -7.21 -10.61
N ALA A 161 -10.77 -8.03 -11.08
CA ALA A 161 -11.06 -9.14 -12.00
C ALA A 161 -11.97 -10.18 -11.34
N LEU A 162 -11.70 -10.55 -10.08
CA LEU A 162 -12.54 -11.48 -9.34
C LEU A 162 -13.94 -10.92 -9.11
N ALA A 163 -14.04 -9.67 -8.65
CA ALA A 163 -15.32 -9.00 -8.42
C ALA A 163 -16.21 -8.99 -9.67
N ARG A 164 -15.59 -8.86 -10.85
CA ARG A 164 -16.31 -8.88 -12.14
C ARG A 164 -16.81 -10.27 -12.55
N ILE A 165 -16.04 -11.33 -12.33
CA ILE A 165 -16.33 -12.66 -12.92
C ILE A 165 -16.93 -13.67 -11.96
N ALA A 166 -16.79 -13.46 -10.64
CA ALA A 166 -17.37 -14.33 -9.64
C ALA A 166 -18.90 -14.30 -9.72
N ARG A 167 -19.54 -15.46 -9.52
CA ARG A 167 -21.00 -15.62 -9.61
C ARG A 167 -21.60 -16.10 -8.30
N SER A 168 -20.77 -16.47 -7.33
CA SER A 168 -21.18 -17.01 -6.06
C SER A 168 -20.11 -16.79 -4.98
N PRO A 169 -20.48 -16.82 -3.69
CA PRO A 169 -19.52 -16.85 -2.59
C PRO A 169 -18.51 -18.01 -2.69
N ASP A 170 -18.91 -19.15 -3.27
CA ASP A 170 -18.04 -20.32 -3.45
C ASP A 170 -16.88 -20.04 -4.42
N ASP A 171 -17.07 -19.17 -5.40
CA ASP A 171 -15.99 -18.75 -6.31
C ASP A 171 -14.89 -17.97 -5.56
N TYR A 172 -15.30 -17.10 -4.62
CA TYR A 172 -14.36 -16.44 -3.71
C TYR A 172 -13.67 -17.47 -2.82
N ALA A 173 -14.42 -18.35 -2.16
CA ALA A 173 -13.84 -19.39 -1.31
C ALA A 173 -12.82 -20.25 -2.05
N LYS A 174 -13.09 -20.61 -3.31
CA LYS A 174 -12.17 -21.35 -4.18
C LYS A 174 -10.88 -20.57 -4.46
N VAL A 175 -10.97 -19.31 -4.88
CA VAL A 175 -9.81 -18.49 -5.22
C VAL A 175 -8.97 -18.20 -3.97
N TYR A 176 -9.59 -17.69 -2.91
CA TYR A 176 -8.89 -17.39 -1.66
C TYR A 176 -8.32 -18.65 -1.01
N GLY A 177 -9.07 -19.75 -0.97
CA GLY A 177 -8.59 -21.04 -0.45
C GLY A 177 -7.37 -21.57 -1.20
N ARG A 178 -7.33 -21.41 -2.53
CA ARG A 178 -6.18 -21.79 -3.35
C ARG A 178 -4.92 -20.98 -3.01
N ILE A 179 -5.04 -19.67 -2.86
CA ILE A 179 -3.90 -18.79 -2.56
C ILE A 179 -3.43 -18.97 -1.12
N LEU A 180 -4.36 -19.00 -0.15
CA LEU A 180 -4.04 -19.19 1.26
C LEU A 180 -3.43 -20.57 1.54
N GLY A 181 -3.87 -21.62 0.83
CA GLY A 181 -3.31 -22.96 0.95
C GLY A 181 -1.87 -23.10 0.43
N GLN A 182 -1.37 -22.12 -0.33
CA GLN A 182 0.00 -22.11 -0.86
C GLN A 182 0.92 -21.12 -0.12
N ALA A 183 0.37 -20.21 0.68
CA ALA A 183 1.14 -19.16 1.34
C ALA A 183 2.20 -19.75 2.29
N ARG A 184 3.42 -19.22 2.24
CA ARG A 184 4.54 -19.68 3.09
C ARG A 184 4.50 -19.15 4.51
N ASP A 185 3.73 -18.11 4.77
CA ASP A 185 3.59 -17.45 6.07
C ASP A 185 2.16 -16.90 6.23
N LYS A 186 1.88 -16.30 7.38
CA LYS A 186 0.63 -15.64 7.70
C LYS A 186 0.32 -14.53 6.70
N VAL A 187 -0.90 -14.57 6.18
CA VAL A 187 -1.46 -13.59 5.26
C VAL A 187 -2.42 -12.69 6.01
N VAL A 188 -2.41 -11.40 5.68
CA VAL A 188 -3.47 -10.46 6.08
C VAL A 188 -4.45 -10.36 4.93
N LEU A 189 -5.72 -10.69 5.15
CA LEU A 189 -6.77 -10.45 4.16
C LEU A 189 -7.17 -8.98 4.18
N HIS A 190 -7.19 -8.35 3.01
CA HIS A 190 -7.61 -6.97 2.86
C HIS A 190 -8.96 -6.89 2.15
N TRP A 191 -9.99 -6.53 2.91
CA TRP A 191 -11.31 -6.21 2.38
C TRP A 191 -11.44 -4.69 2.23
N LEU A 192 -11.45 -4.23 0.99
CA LEU A 192 -11.61 -2.83 0.63
C LEU A 192 -13.04 -2.55 0.16
N GLY A 193 -13.65 -1.48 0.68
CA GLY A 193 -15.01 -1.06 0.30
C GLY A 193 -15.08 -0.30 -1.03
N ASP A 194 -16.27 -0.25 -1.60
CA ASP A 194 -16.60 0.44 -2.87
C ASP A 194 -16.35 1.95 -2.85
N MET A 195 -16.45 2.59 -1.68
CA MET A 195 -16.06 4.00 -1.49
C MET A 195 -14.59 4.28 -1.85
N PHE A 196 -13.72 3.27 -1.80
CA PHE A 196 -12.31 3.39 -2.16
C PHE A 196 -12.02 2.89 -3.58
N ASP A 197 -12.73 1.87 -4.04
CA ASP A 197 -12.63 1.36 -5.41
C ASP A 197 -14.00 0.91 -5.95
N PRO A 198 -14.64 1.71 -6.83
CA PRO A 198 -15.96 1.38 -7.39
C PRO A 198 -15.99 0.07 -8.19
N GLN A 199 -14.83 -0.43 -8.65
CA GLN A 199 -14.75 -1.69 -9.39
C GLN A 199 -14.77 -2.94 -8.48
N LEU A 200 -14.79 -2.74 -7.15
CA LEU A 200 -14.95 -3.81 -6.17
C LEU A 200 -16.41 -4.02 -5.74
N LEU A 201 -17.35 -3.28 -6.33
CA LEU A 201 -18.78 -3.54 -6.16
C LEU A 201 -19.11 -4.97 -6.60
N PHE A 202 -19.87 -5.66 -5.77
CA PHE A 202 -20.48 -6.96 -6.05
C PHE A 202 -21.99 -6.77 -6.17
N PHE A 203 -22.61 -7.44 -7.14
CA PHE A 203 -24.08 -7.53 -7.29
C PHE A 203 -24.57 -8.92 -6.92
#